data_AF-A0A849UX03-F1
#
_entry.id   AF-A0A849UX03-F1
#
_cell.length_a   1.000
_cell.length_b   1.000
_cell.length_c   1.000
_cell.angle_alpha   90.00
_cell.angle_beta   90.00
_cell.angle_gamma   90.00
#
_symmetry.space_group_name_H-M   'P 1'
#
loop_
_entity.id
_entity.type
_entity.pdbx_description
1 polymer ?
#
loop_
_entity_poly.entity_id
_entity_poly.type
_entity_poly.pdbx_seq_one_letter_code
_entity_poly.pdbx_strand_id
1 'polypeptide(L)'
;MHLNNAPRISKFGLLCILLFYLGSFLGRFLFPFGDEPDFSVRARVLTNGTEELPFWSPYSFLFKIFQNIEVETNCVIESAPFSLWSLIDDHSCTESLSQIFYRFTIVVFITLPLAYCVIFRQSFIKLVSLIKYELPPEEWQNKLDSVAISLTLPSTVYYLGLLSHEQLTLAISLFVLIFWDSLPVVLFLIALTASIDPGNAIIILLFTLIGKTGELMNRTLKPFFFDITLVCALIFAYVIGFSILEILPLNYLGIGQKAESLIHLFSNGIGVELIDKYPKIFRPVITFMTLIFMTPSFVKVVLGYVLVFILLLVAFMKAFLTKNSCKKKQLITKSVLLKSMFATTVIFIFLFPTHTNGKYYIFLMPFFISFLLNIYKKEVIAFFSMLIALTVYLNIFLYRI
;
A
#
# COMPACT_ATOMS: atom_id res chain seq x y z
N MET A 1 27.32 -25.55 3.31
CA MET A 1 25.94 -26.01 3.63
C MET A 1 25.44 -26.84 2.44
N HIS A 2 25.37 -28.17 2.56
CA HIS A 2 24.77 -29.01 1.52
C HIS A 2 23.27 -28.78 1.49
N LEU A 3 22.81 -27.96 0.54
CA LEU A 3 21.40 -27.71 0.31
C LEU A 3 20.85 -28.86 -0.54
N ASN A 4 19.84 -29.57 -0.05
CA ASN A 4 18.99 -30.41 -0.90
C ASN A 4 18.53 -29.58 -2.11
N ASN A 5 18.64 -30.17 -3.31
CA ASN A 5 18.44 -29.47 -4.58
C ASN A 5 16.97 -29.19 -4.91
N ALA A 6 16.02 -29.83 -4.22
CA ALA A 6 14.60 -29.58 -4.47
C ALA A 6 14.12 -28.27 -3.81
N PRO A 7 13.37 -27.41 -4.53
CA PRO A 7 12.77 -26.21 -3.97
C PRO A 7 11.74 -26.60 -2.88
N ARG A 8 12.03 -26.29 -1.61
CA ARG A 8 11.10 -26.56 -0.51
C ARG A 8 10.00 -25.49 -0.50
N ILE A 9 8.76 -25.92 -0.69
CA ILE A 9 7.56 -25.06 -0.67
C ILE A 9 7.28 -24.59 0.77
N SER A 10 7.10 -23.28 0.95
CA SER A 10 6.63 -22.70 2.21
C SER A 10 5.13 -22.90 2.36
N LYS A 11 4.70 -23.76 3.29
CA LYS A 11 3.26 -23.99 3.56
C LYS A 11 2.52 -22.71 3.95
N PHE A 12 3.13 -21.90 4.82
CA PHE A 12 2.54 -20.63 5.26
C PHE A 12 2.47 -19.62 4.10
N GLY A 13 3.54 -19.51 3.31
CA GLY A 13 3.55 -18.64 2.14
C GLY A 13 2.50 -19.04 1.10
N LEU A 14 2.38 -20.34 0.83
CA LEU A 14 1.35 -20.89 -0.06
C LEU A 14 -0.06 -20.57 0.44
N LEU A 15 -0.33 -20.75 1.74
CA LEU A 15 -1.61 -20.40 2.33
C LEU A 15 -1.94 -18.91 2.14
N CYS A 16 -1.02 -18.00 2.45
CA CYS A 16 -1.23 -16.55 2.25
C CYS A 16 -1.51 -16.20 0.79
N ILE A 17 -0.79 -16.81 -0.16
CA ILE A 17 -1.01 -16.55 -1.60
C ILE A 17 -2.35 -17.11 -2.07
N LEU A 18 -2.74 -18.31 -1.63
CA LEU A 18 -4.05 -18.87 -1.94
C LEU A 18 -5.18 -17.99 -1.40
N LEU A 19 -5.05 -17.49 -0.16
CA LEU A 19 -6.00 -16.56 0.44
C LEU A 19 -6.04 -15.22 -0.31
N PHE A 20 -4.89 -14.69 -0.71
CA PHE A 20 -4.80 -13.47 -1.52
C PHE A 20 -5.52 -13.62 -2.86
N TYR A 21 -5.29 -14.72 -3.59
CA TYR A 21 -5.96 -14.94 -4.87
C TYR A 21 -7.45 -15.25 -4.70
N LEU A 22 -7.83 -16.03 -3.70
CA LEU A 22 -9.24 -16.27 -3.39
C LEU A 22 -9.95 -14.96 -3.05
N GLY A 23 -9.35 -14.14 -2.18
CA GLY A 23 -9.85 -12.80 -1.85
C GLY A 23 -9.94 -11.93 -3.09
N SER A 24 -8.87 -11.84 -3.89
CA SER A 24 -8.84 -11.03 -5.12
C SER A 24 -9.93 -11.44 -6.11
N PHE A 25 -10.22 -12.74 -6.23
CA PHE A 25 -11.29 -13.25 -7.08
C PHE A 25 -12.68 -12.93 -6.51
N LEU A 26 -12.94 -13.28 -5.25
CA LEU A 26 -14.21 -12.98 -4.58
C LEU A 26 -14.50 -11.47 -4.53
N GLY A 27 -13.45 -10.66 -4.35
CA GLY A 27 -13.53 -9.20 -4.36
C GLY A 27 -14.07 -8.65 -5.68
N ARG A 28 -13.87 -9.31 -6.82
CA ARG A 28 -14.48 -8.89 -8.10
C ARG A 28 -15.99 -8.99 -8.14
N PHE A 29 -16.54 -9.95 -7.43
CA PHE A 29 -17.98 -10.12 -7.33
C PHE A 29 -18.61 -9.19 -6.30
N LEU A 30 -17.83 -8.65 -5.36
CA LEU A 30 -18.34 -7.90 -4.22
C LEU A 30 -18.04 -6.40 -4.31
N PHE A 31 -16.83 -6.03 -4.70
CA PHE A 31 -16.43 -4.63 -4.77
C PHE A 31 -17.21 -3.92 -5.89
N PRO A 32 -17.71 -2.71 -5.64
CA PRO A 32 -18.48 -1.97 -6.62
C PRO A 32 -17.61 -1.63 -7.84
N PHE A 33 -17.89 -2.28 -8.96
CA PHE A 33 -17.19 -2.02 -10.21
C PHE A 33 -17.48 -0.59 -10.68
N GLY A 34 -16.44 0.17 -11.01
CA GLY A 34 -16.58 1.58 -11.43
C GLY A 34 -16.44 2.60 -10.31
N ASP A 35 -16.67 2.24 -9.04
CA ASP A 35 -16.33 3.07 -7.87
C ASP A 35 -14.87 2.85 -7.43
N GLU A 36 -14.00 2.51 -8.37
CA GLU A 36 -12.56 2.44 -8.13
C GLU A 36 -11.97 3.85 -8.24
N PRO A 37 -10.93 4.21 -7.46
CA PRO A 37 -10.39 5.56 -7.45
C PRO A 37 -9.84 5.95 -8.83
N ASP A 38 -10.49 6.94 -9.46
CA ASP A 38 -10.27 7.45 -10.82
C ASP A 38 -10.30 6.36 -11.91
N PHE A 39 -11.16 5.34 -11.77
CA PHE A 39 -11.25 4.19 -12.67
C PHE A 39 -11.29 4.57 -14.14
N SER A 40 -12.25 5.42 -14.53
CA SER A 40 -12.48 5.79 -15.93
C SER A 40 -11.29 6.51 -16.57
N VAL A 41 -10.52 7.27 -15.79
CA VAL A 41 -9.30 7.93 -16.28
C VAL A 41 -8.16 6.92 -16.36
N ARG A 42 -7.91 6.16 -15.30
CA ARG A 42 -6.74 5.29 -15.15
C ARG A 42 -6.80 4.05 -16.03
N ALA A 43 -7.96 3.42 -16.10
CA ALA A 43 -8.17 2.26 -16.95
C ALA A 43 -8.07 2.68 -18.43
N ARG A 44 -8.59 3.86 -18.82
CA ARG A 44 -8.46 4.36 -20.20
C ARG A 44 -7.02 4.53 -20.65
N VAL A 45 -6.12 4.98 -19.77
CA VAL A 45 -4.69 5.08 -20.09
C VAL A 45 -4.12 3.70 -20.47
N LEU A 46 -4.50 2.65 -19.74
CA LEU A 46 -4.04 1.28 -20.01
C LEU A 46 -4.71 0.64 -21.24
N THR A 47 -5.99 0.95 -21.51
CA THR A 47 -6.75 0.32 -22.61
C THR A 47 -6.57 1.02 -23.95
N ASN A 48 -6.46 2.35 -23.97
CA ASN A 48 -6.47 3.13 -25.22
C ASN A 48 -5.07 3.31 -25.83
N GLY A 49 -4.01 2.89 -25.13
CA GLY A 49 -2.64 2.88 -25.64
C GLY A 49 -2.09 4.27 -25.97
N THR A 50 -2.64 5.33 -25.35
CA THR A 50 -2.25 6.73 -25.61
C THR A 50 -0.90 7.09 -24.99
N GLU A 51 -0.40 6.30 -24.04
CA GLU A 51 0.92 6.46 -23.43
C GLU A 51 1.84 5.30 -23.84
N GLU A 52 3.08 5.61 -24.18
CA GLU A 52 4.11 4.61 -24.46
C GLU A 52 4.43 3.85 -23.16
N LEU A 53 3.84 2.66 -23.02
CA LEU A 53 4.13 1.76 -21.91
C LEU A 53 5.61 1.35 -21.96
N PRO A 54 6.34 1.38 -20.83
CA PRO A 54 7.73 0.93 -20.80
C PRO A 54 7.84 -0.50 -21.31
N PHE A 55 8.81 -0.80 -22.18
CA PHE A 55 8.95 -2.12 -22.81
C PHE A 55 9.08 -3.27 -21.79
N TRP A 56 9.65 -2.98 -20.62
CA TRP A 56 9.86 -3.94 -19.53
C TRP A 56 8.61 -4.15 -18.67
N SER A 57 7.59 -3.31 -18.81
CA SER A 57 6.37 -3.38 -18.01
C SER A 57 5.53 -4.60 -18.41
N PRO A 58 4.99 -5.39 -17.46
CA PRO A 58 4.05 -6.47 -17.75
C PRO A 58 2.83 -6.01 -18.56
N TYR A 59 2.47 -4.72 -18.47
CA TYR A 59 1.36 -4.14 -19.23
C TYR A 59 1.56 -4.22 -20.75
N SER A 60 2.80 -4.13 -21.25
CA SER A 60 3.09 -4.22 -22.69
C SER A 60 2.76 -5.61 -23.25
N PHE A 61 3.05 -6.67 -22.50
CA PHE A 61 2.79 -8.06 -22.90
C PHE A 61 1.29 -8.44 -22.82
N LEU A 62 0.55 -7.78 -21.91
CA LEU A 62 -0.87 -8.04 -21.69
C LEU A 62 -1.79 -7.08 -22.45
N PHE A 63 -1.26 -6.22 -23.33
CA PHE A 63 -2.01 -5.18 -24.06
C PHE A 63 -3.31 -5.69 -24.72
N LYS A 64 -3.25 -6.86 -25.37
CA LYS A 64 -4.44 -7.48 -26.01
C LYS A 64 -5.55 -7.84 -25.03
N ILE A 65 -5.23 -8.13 -23.78
CA ILE A 65 -6.22 -8.42 -22.74
C ILE A 65 -6.90 -7.12 -22.30
N PHE A 66 -6.14 -6.03 -22.15
CA PHE A 66 -6.68 -4.72 -21.75
C PHE A 66 -7.68 -4.15 -22.75
N GLN A 67 -7.46 -4.36 -24.05
CA GLN A 67 -8.39 -3.90 -25.09
C GLN A 67 -9.81 -4.50 -24.99
N ASN A 68 -9.97 -5.62 -24.27
CA ASN A 68 -11.26 -6.28 -24.08
C ASN A 68 -11.97 -5.88 -22.79
N ILE A 69 -11.43 -4.92 -22.03
CA ILE A 69 -12.02 -4.46 -20.76
C ILE A 69 -12.87 -3.22 -21.03
N GLU A 70 -14.12 -3.25 -20.57
CA GLU A 70 -15.00 -2.09 -20.61
C GLU A 70 -14.63 -1.12 -19.49
N VAL A 71 -14.43 0.15 -19.85
CA VAL A 71 -13.97 1.19 -18.91
C VAL A 71 -15.08 2.19 -18.54
N GLU A 72 -16.22 2.13 -19.24
CA GLU A 72 -17.35 3.02 -18.96
C GLU A 72 -18.29 2.35 -17.97
N THR A 73 -18.50 3.01 -16.83
CA THR A 73 -19.29 2.48 -15.71
C THR A 73 -20.18 3.57 -15.13
N ASN A 74 -21.46 3.28 -14.99
CA ASN A 74 -22.43 4.15 -14.33
C ASN A 74 -22.81 3.58 -12.96
N CYS A 75 -21.84 3.11 -12.18
CA CYS A 75 -22.10 2.53 -10.87
C CYS A 75 -22.72 3.56 -9.92
N VAL A 76 -23.89 3.23 -9.38
CA VAL A 76 -24.64 4.09 -8.47
C VAL A 76 -24.49 3.58 -7.05
N ILE A 77 -23.99 4.44 -6.17
CA ILE A 77 -23.84 4.17 -4.75
C ILE A 77 -24.49 5.30 -3.96
N GLU A 78 -25.47 4.96 -3.13
CA GLU A 78 -26.08 5.90 -2.19
C GLU A 78 -25.35 5.81 -0.85
N SER A 79 -24.47 6.78 -0.60
CA SER A 79 -23.73 6.88 0.66
C SER A 79 -23.42 8.33 0.99
N ALA A 80 -23.51 8.69 2.26
CA ALA A 80 -23.21 10.03 2.76
C ALA A 80 -21.92 10.04 3.59
N PRO A 81 -21.22 11.19 3.70
CA PRO A 81 -20.02 11.31 4.52
C PRO A 81 -20.21 10.88 5.98
N PHE A 82 -21.43 11.00 6.53
CA PHE A 82 -21.78 10.57 7.88
C PHE A 82 -22.66 9.31 7.94
N SER A 83 -23.04 8.72 6.81
CA SER A 83 -23.80 7.46 6.85
C SER A 83 -22.88 6.30 7.31
N LEU A 84 -23.46 5.42 8.12
CA LEU A 84 -22.85 4.17 8.57
C LEU A 84 -23.21 2.99 7.65
N TRP A 85 -24.20 3.20 6.79
CA TRP A 85 -24.68 2.24 5.79
C TRP A 85 -24.55 2.87 4.41
N SER A 86 -24.35 2.03 3.41
CA SER A 86 -24.32 2.39 1.99
C SER A 86 -25.23 1.43 1.23
N LEU A 87 -25.95 1.93 0.24
CA LEU A 87 -26.68 1.09 -0.71
C LEU A 87 -25.91 1.09 -2.03
N ILE A 88 -25.53 -0.11 -2.48
CA ILE A 88 -24.79 -0.31 -3.73
C ILE A 88 -25.76 -0.98 -4.70
N ASP A 89 -26.06 -0.32 -5.81
CA ASP A 89 -26.91 -0.92 -6.84
C ASP A 89 -26.18 -2.08 -7.52
N ASP A 90 -26.72 -3.29 -7.37
CA ASP A 90 -26.09 -4.50 -7.92
C ASP A 90 -26.04 -4.43 -9.45
N HIS A 91 -27.09 -3.94 -10.11
CA HIS A 91 -27.17 -3.94 -11.57
C HIS A 91 -26.15 -3.01 -12.24
N SER A 92 -25.92 -1.81 -11.68
CA SER A 92 -24.96 -0.85 -12.25
C SER A 92 -23.52 -1.06 -11.80
N CYS A 93 -23.27 -1.74 -10.68
CA CYS A 93 -21.95 -1.93 -10.09
C CYS A 93 -21.39 -3.35 -10.22
N THR A 94 -21.98 -4.21 -11.05
CA THR A 94 -21.41 -5.51 -11.45
C THR A 94 -20.66 -5.44 -12.78
N GLU A 95 -19.53 -6.13 -12.89
CA GLU A 95 -18.86 -6.41 -14.17
C GLU A 95 -19.25 -7.77 -14.76
N SER A 96 -19.11 -7.90 -16.08
CA SER A 96 -19.36 -9.17 -16.78
C SER A 96 -18.35 -10.26 -16.38
N LEU A 97 -18.76 -11.53 -16.47
CA LEU A 97 -17.93 -12.67 -16.07
C LEU A 97 -16.59 -12.73 -16.83
N SER A 98 -16.59 -12.41 -18.13
CA SER A 98 -15.37 -12.34 -18.94
C SER A 98 -14.40 -11.30 -18.41
N GLN A 99 -14.91 -10.13 -18.04
CA GLN A 99 -14.10 -9.04 -17.48
C GLN A 99 -13.50 -9.41 -16.12
N ILE A 100 -14.27 -10.07 -15.24
CA ILE A 100 -13.77 -10.61 -13.97
C ILE A 100 -12.54 -11.50 -14.23
N PHE A 101 -12.62 -12.42 -15.19
CA PHE A 101 -11.52 -13.32 -15.53
C PHE A 101 -10.31 -12.59 -16.10
N TYR A 102 -10.50 -11.60 -16.99
CA TYR A 102 -9.40 -10.80 -17.53
C TYR A 102 -8.67 -10.05 -16.42
N ARG A 103 -9.41 -9.33 -15.57
CA ARG A 103 -8.85 -8.56 -14.47
C ARG A 103 -8.17 -9.44 -13.44
N PHE A 104 -8.75 -10.60 -13.12
CA PHE A 104 -8.12 -11.57 -12.22
C PHE A 104 -6.82 -12.12 -12.80
N THR A 105 -6.79 -12.44 -14.11
CA THR A 105 -5.57 -12.91 -14.80
C THR A 105 -4.46 -11.87 -14.73
N ILE A 106 -4.79 -10.58 -14.91
CA ILE A 106 -3.86 -9.47 -14.77
C ILE A 106 -3.27 -9.41 -13.34
N VAL A 107 -4.12 -9.52 -12.31
CA VAL A 107 -3.67 -9.57 -10.91
C VAL A 107 -2.68 -10.72 -10.70
N VAL A 108 -3.02 -11.92 -11.14
CA VAL A 108 -2.16 -13.12 -11.00
C VAL A 108 -0.82 -12.91 -11.69
N PHE A 109 -0.82 -12.36 -12.90
CA PHE A 109 0.40 -12.16 -13.67
C PHE A 109 1.33 -11.12 -13.03
N ILE A 110 0.79 -9.97 -12.61
CA ILE A 110 1.57 -8.88 -11.98
C ILE A 110 2.12 -9.32 -10.62
N THR A 111 1.37 -10.12 -9.87
CA THR A 111 1.77 -10.56 -8.52
C THR A 111 2.56 -11.86 -8.51
N LEU A 112 2.79 -12.48 -9.67
CA LEU A 112 3.55 -13.73 -9.81
C LEU A 112 4.97 -13.67 -9.20
N PRO A 113 5.75 -12.57 -9.36
CA PRO A 113 7.05 -12.45 -8.69
C PRO A 113 6.95 -12.47 -7.17
N LEU A 114 5.91 -11.84 -6.60
CA LEU A 114 5.64 -11.85 -5.15
C LEU A 114 5.22 -13.24 -4.68
N ALA A 115 4.35 -13.92 -5.44
CA ALA A 115 3.96 -15.30 -5.16
C ALA A 115 5.19 -16.22 -5.16
N TYR A 116 6.08 -16.07 -6.14
CA TYR A 116 7.31 -16.84 -6.21
C TYR A 116 8.20 -16.65 -4.98
N CYS A 117 8.45 -15.39 -4.56
CA CYS A 117 9.35 -15.13 -3.43
C CYS A 117 8.77 -15.65 -2.10
N VAL A 118 7.46 -15.60 -1.92
CA VAL A 118 6.77 -16.02 -0.70
C VAL A 118 6.61 -17.56 -0.61
N ILE A 119 6.33 -18.22 -1.74
CA ILE A 119 6.11 -19.69 -1.82
C ILE A 119 7.45 -20.43 -1.87
N PHE A 120 8.33 -20.05 -2.80
CA PHE A 120 9.60 -20.74 -3.08
C PHE A 120 10.78 -20.04 -2.39
N ARG A 121 10.63 -19.78 -1.08
CA ARG A 121 11.56 -18.96 -0.28
C ARG A 121 13.02 -19.36 -0.41
N GLN A 122 13.32 -20.66 -0.34
CA GLN A 122 14.70 -21.14 -0.42
C GLN A 122 15.31 -20.89 -1.79
N SER A 123 14.55 -21.11 -2.87
CA SER A 123 15.01 -20.82 -4.23
C SER A 123 15.21 -19.32 -4.45
N PHE A 124 14.30 -18.49 -3.93
CA PHE A 124 14.43 -17.04 -3.97
C PHE A 124 15.68 -16.56 -3.22
N ILE A 125 15.91 -17.04 -1.98
CA ILE A 125 17.10 -16.68 -1.19
C ILE A 125 18.39 -17.10 -1.91
N LYS A 126 18.42 -18.30 -2.53
CA LYS A 126 19.55 -18.74 -3.36
C LYS A 126 19.79 -17.80 -4.54
N LEU A 127 18.74 -17.42 -5.27
CA LEU A 127 18.84 -16.50 -6.40
C LEU A 127 19.38 -15.13 -5.95
N VAL A 128 18.89 -14.61 -4.83
CA VAL A 128 19.35 -13.34 -4.27
C VAL A 128 20.77 -13.41 -3.74
N SER A 129 21.22 -14.57 -3.25
CA SER A 129 22.62 -14.74 -2.82
C SER A 129 23.63 -14.55 -3.97
N LEU A 130 23.21 -14.71 -5.23
CA LEU A 130 24.06 -14.46 -6.40
C LEU A 130 24.50 -12.99 -6.52
N ILE A 131 23.69 -12.05 -6.01
CA ILE A 131 24.04 -10.62 -5.96
C ILE A 131 24.74 -10.22 -4.66
N LYS A 132 25.31 -11.20 -3.92
CA LYS A 132 26.02 -11.01 -2.63
C LYS A 132 25.18 -10.33 -1.55
N TYR A 133 23.85 -10.44 -1.64
CA TYR A 133 22.95 -9.96 -0.59
C TYR A 133 22.67 -11.10 0.38
N GLU A 134 23.28 -11.03 1.56
CA GLU A 134 23.17 -12.04 2.61
C GLU A 134 22.51 -11.46 3.86
N LEU A 135 21.58 -12.21 4.43
CA LEU A 135 20.93 -11.90 5.71
C LEU A 135 20.85 -13.15 6.57
N PRO A 136 20.75 -12.99 7.90
CA PRO A 136 20.42 -14.08 8.80
C PRO A 136 19.10 -14.78 8.39
N PRO A 137 19.00 -16.12 8.53
CA PRO A 137 17.79 -16.86 8.18
C PRO A 137 16.52 -16.34 8.85
N GLU A 138 16.62 -15.90 10.10
CA GLU A 138 15.48 -15.35 10.86
C GLU A 138 14.94 -14.05 10.24
N GLU A 139 15.83 -13.17 9.77
CA GLU A 139 15.45 -11.90 9.14
C GLU A 139 14.80 -12.14 7.77
N TRP A 140 15.34 -13.09 6.99
CA TRP A 140 14.72 -13.55 5.75
C TRP A 140 13.29 -14.03 5.98
N GLN A 141 13.09 -14.91 6.96
CA GLN A 141 11.74 -15.40 7.26
C GLN A 141 10.82 -14.29 7.74
N ASN A 142 11.29 -13.37 8.58
CA ASN A 142 10.48 -12.27 9.07
C ASN A 142 10.02 -11.34 7.94
N LYS A 143 10.91 -10.95 7.02
CA LYS A 143 10.58 -10.11 5.86
C LYS A 143 9.60 -10.81 4.92
N LEU A 144 9.83 -12.08 4.59
CA LEU A 144 8.96 -12.86 3.71
C LEU A 144 7.59 -13.14 4.36
N ASP A 145 7.55 -13.40 5.68
CA ASP A 145 6.29 -13.53 6.43
C ASP A 145 5.54 -12.19 6.48
N SER A 146 6.24 -11.06 6.61
CA SER A 146 5.63 -9.72 6.61
C SER A 146 4.95 -9.40 5.29
N VAL A 147 5.63 -9.65 4.16
CA VAL A 147 5.04 -9.47 2.82
C VAL A 147 3.87 -10.44 2.61
N ALA A 148 4.03 -11.72 2.98
CA ALA A 148 2.97 -12.72 2.83
C ALA A 148 1.68 -12.35 3.56
N ILE A 149 1.76 -11.87 4.81
CA ILE A 149 0.57 -11.45 5.57
C ILE A 149 0.04 -10.10 5.06
N SER A 150 0.89 -9.21 4.54
CA SER A 150 0.41 -7.96 3.95
C SER A 150 -0.52 -8.23 2.76
N LEU A 151 -0.19 -9.23 1.95
CA LEU A 151 -1.05 -9.65 0.84
C LEU A 151 -2.43 -10.14 1.28
N THR A 152 -2.62 -10.60 2.52
CA THR A 152 -3.94 -11.03 2.99
C THR A 152 -4.80 -9.88 3.53
N LEU A 153 -4.26 -8.66 3.63
CA LEU A 153 -5.02 -7.50 4.09
C LEU A 153 -6.05 -7.08 3.03
N PRO A 154 -7.28 -6.70 3.43
CA PRO A 154 -8.34 -6.33 2.49
C PRO A 154 -7.95 -5.13 1.60
N SER A 155 -7.24 -4.15 2.15
CA SER A 155 -6.73 -3.04 1.33
C SER A 155 -5.72 -3.53 0.31
N THR A 156 -4.70 -4.30 0.68
CA THR A 156 -3.75 -4.83 -0.29
C THR A 156 -4.43 -5.66 -1.38
N VAL A 157 -5.43 -6.48 -1.03
CA VAL A 157 -6.26 -7.22 -2.00
C VAL A 157 -7.01 -6.26 -2.93
N TYR A 158 -7.69 -5.26 -2.39
CA TYR A 158 -8.46 -4.28 -3.15
C TYR A 158 -7.56 -3.48 -4.12
N TYR A 159 -6.47 -2.93 -3.62
CA TYR A 159 -5.60 -2.04 -4.38
C TYR A 159 -4.71 -2.77 -5.39
N LEU A 160 -4.26 -3.99 -5.11
CA LEU A 160 -3.66 -4.86 -6.13
C LEU A 160 -4.70 -5.37 -7.14
N GLY A 161 -6.00 -5.23 -6.86
CA GLY A 161 -7.08 -5.48 -7.79
C GLY A 161 -7.39 -4.30 -8.73
N LEU A 162 -6.91 -3.09 -8.47
CA LEU A 162 -7.29 -1.96 -9.34
C LEU A 162 -6.69 -2.07 -10.73
N LEU A 163 -7.44 -1.64 -11.74
CA LEU A 163 -6.94 -1.57 -13.11
C LEU A 163 -6.19 -0.25 -13.33
N SER A 164 -4.92 -0.21 -12.95
CA SER A 164 -4.12 1.02 -12.92
C SER A 164 -2.62 0.70 -12.90
N HIS A 165 -1.79 1.61 -13.42
CA HIS A 165 -0.33 1.58 -13.24
C HIS A 165 0.10 1.47 -11.76
N GLU A 166 -0.73 1.97 -10.84
CA GLU A 166 -0.52 1.89 -9.39
C GLU A 166 -0.48 0.44 -8.87
N GLN A 167 -1.13 -0.49 -9.57
CA GLN A 167 -1.09 -1.92 -9.21
C GLN A 167 0.34 -2.47 -9.33
N LEU A 168 1.03 -2.15 -10.42
CA LEU A 168 2.40 -2.56 -10.63
C LEU A 168 3.36 -1.81 -9.69
N THR A 169 3.15 -0.51 -9.46
CA THR A 169 4.00 0.25 -8.51
C THR A 169 3.84 -0.28 -7.09
N LEU A 170 2.62 -0.67 -6.68
CA LEU A 170 2.39 -1.35 -5.41
C LEU A 170 3.10 -2.70 -5.36
N ALA A 171 2.99 -3.53 -6.41
CA ALA A 171 3.65 -4.84 -6.46
C ALA A 171 5.19 -4.71 -6.34
N ILE A 172 5.80 -3.75 -7.04
CA ILE A 172 7.25 -3.47 -6.98
C ILE A 172 7.63 -2.93 -5.59
N SER A 173 6.84 -2.00 -5.03
CA SER A 173 7.16 -1.36 -3.76
C SER A 173 7.08 -2.31 -2.56
N LEU A 174 6.30 -3.40 -2.63
CA LEU A 174 6.32 -4.46 -1.61
C LEU A 174 7.68 -5.16 -1.49
N PHE A 175 8.52 -5.15 -2.54
CA PHE A 175 9.89 -5.66 -2.48
C PHE A 175 10.85 -4.75 -1.68
N VAL A 176 10.49 -3.48 -1.43
CA VAL A 176 11.34 -2.53 -0.71
C VAL A 176 11.64 -3.03 0.71
N LEU A 177 10.69 -3.66 1.40
CA LEU A 177 10.96 -4.27 2.71
C LEU A 177 11.98 -5.42 2.60
N ILE A 178 11.85 -6.26 1.57
CA ILE A 178 12.71 -7.43 1.39
C ILE A 178 14.16 -6.99 1.26
N PHE A 179 14.41 -5.98 0.42
CA PHE A 179 15.74 -5.47 0.14
C PHE A 179 16.16 -4.26 0.98
N TRP A 180 15.42 -3.95 2.05
CA TRP A 180 15.60 -2.73 2.85
C TRP A 180 17.06 -2.43 3.25
N ASP A 181 17.85 -3.46 3.55
CA ASP A 181 19.25 -3.29 3.99
C ASP A 181 20.23 -3.01 2.83
N SER A 182 19.83 -3.28 1.59
CA SER A 182 20.61 -2.97 0.39
C SER A 182 20.13 -1.67 -0.25
N LEU A 183 20.74 -0.55 0.17
CA LEU A 183 20.42 0.77 -0.39
C LEU A 183 20.48 0.82 -1.93
N PRO A 184 21.49 0.21 -2.61
CA PRO A 184 21.51 0.21 -4.08
C PRO A 184 20.29 -0.47 -4.71
N VAL A 185 19.83 -1.60 -4.14
CA VAL A 185 18.65 -2.31 -4.65
C VAL A 185 17.38 -1.52 -4.35
N VAL A 186 17.27 -0.90 -3.18
CA VAL A 186 16.14 -0.03 -2.83
C VAL A 186 16.05 1.17 -3.77
N LEU A 187 17.17 1.84 -4.06
CA LEU A 187 17.22 2.95 -5.01
C LEU A 187 16.86 2.51 -6.43
N PHE A 188 17.30 1.31 -6.84
CA PHE A 188 16.89 0.73 -8.12
C PHE A 188 15.38 0.45 -8.18
N LEU A 189 14.80 -0.11 -7.12
CA LEU A 189 13.34 -0.31 -7.04
C LEU A 189 12.59 1.03 -7.07
N ILE A 190 13.08 2.06 -6.39
CA ILE A 190 12.49 3.41 -6.45
C ILE A 190 12.56 3.96 -7.88
N ALA A 191 13.70 3.81 -8.57
CA ALA A 191 13.85 4.25 -9.95
C ALA A 191 12.90 3.51 -10.91
N LEU A 192 12.71 2.20 -10.71
CA LEU A 192 11.70 1.42 -11.44
C LEU A 192 10.29 1.93 -11.15
N THR A 193 9.94 2.22 -9.89
CA THR A 193 8.63 2.82 -9.59
C THR A 193 8.47 4.20 -10.20
N ALA A 194 9.53 5.01 -10.23
CA ALA A 194 9.50 6.38 -10.76
C ALA A 194 9.30 6.42 -12.28
N SER A 195 9.80 5.41 -12.99
CA SER A 195 9.59 5.29 -14.44
C SER A 195 8.19 4.79 -14.83
N ILE A 196 7.40 4.28 -13.88
CA ILE A 196 5.97 3.96 -14.07
C ILE A 196 5.09 5.09 -13.52
N ASP A 197 5.28 5.45 -12.25
CA ASP A 197 4.52 6.49 -11.57
C ASP A 197 5.44 7.29 -10.63
N PRO A 198 5.89 8.48 -11.09
CA PRO A 198 6.77 9.32 -10.29
C PRO A 198 6.12 9.81 -9.00
N GLY A 199 4.78 9.93 -8.95
CA GLY A 199 4.08 10.41 -7.75
C GLY A 199 4.23 9.44 -6.58
N ASN A 200 3.94 8.16 -6.83
CA ASN A 200 4.15 7.09 -5.86
C ASN A 200 5.62 6.91 -5.48
N ALA A 201 6.54 7.06 -6.43
CA ALA A 201 7.97 6.94 -6.17
C ALA A 201 8.50 7.99 -5.20
N ILE A 202 7.99 9.24 -5.24
CA ILE A 202 8.38 10.30 -4.29
C ILE A 202 7.97 9.92 -2.87
N ILE A 203 6.81 9.28 -2.68
CA ILE A 203 6.36 8.83 -1.36
C ILE A 203 7.28 7.74 -0.81
N ILE A 204 7.64 6.76 -1.66
CA ILE A 204 8.56 5.67 -1.30
C ILE A 204 9.95 6.24 -0.99
N LEU A 205 10.41 7.23 -1.79
CA LEU A 205 11.69 7.90 -1.58
C LEU A 205 11.71 8.64 -0.24
N LEU A 206 10.68 9.43 0.07
CA LEU A 206 10.60 10.16 1.33
C LEU A 206 10.58 9.20 2.52
N PHE A 207 9.79 8.13 2.45
CA PHE A 207 9.79 7.09 3.49
C PHE A 207 11.20 6.49 3.66
N THR A 208 11.86 6.17 2.54
CA THR A 208 13.22 5.60 2.56
C THR A 208 14.22 6.56 3.19
N LEU A 209 14.16 7.86 2.84
CA LEU A 209 15.01 8.89 3.42
C LEU A 209 14.78 9.04 4.92
N ILE A 210 13.52 9.17 5.37
CA ILE A 210 13.18 9.31 6.80
C ILE A 210 13.56 8.03 7.57
N GLY A 211 13.33 6.85 6.99
CA GLY A 211 13.71 5.55 7.57
C GLY A 211 15.21 5.40 7.73
N LYS A 212 15.99 5.64 6.65
CA LYS A 212 17.45 5.48 6.67
C LYS A 212 18.15 6.54 7.53
N THR A 213 17.68 7.79 7.50
CA THR A 213 18.18 8.83 8.40
C THR A 213 17.86 8.50 9.85
N GLY A 214 16.66 7.99 10.14
CA GLY A 214 16.29 7.50 11.47
C GLY A 214 17.16 6.35 11.96
N GLU A 215 17.44 5.36 11.09
CA GLU A 215 18.37 4.26 11.41
C GLU A 215 19.78 4.76 11.71
N LEU A 216 20.27 5.72 10.92
CA LEU A 216 21.57 6.35 11.12
C LEU A 216 21.60 7.11 12.44
N MET A 217 20.62 7.99 12.69
CA MET A 217 20.51 8.77 13.92
C MET A 217 20.37 7.89 15.16
N ASN A 218 19.64 6.77 15.09
CA ASN A 218 19.53 5.86 16.22
C ASN A 218 20.81 5.07 16.49
N ARG A 219 21.72 4.95 15.50
CA ARG A 219 23.04 4.34 15.68
C ARG A 219 24.07 5.34 16.21
N THR A 220 24.04 6.59 15.74
CA THR A 220 25.05 7.62 16.07
C THR A 220 24.66 8.51 17.24
N LEU A 221 23.36 8.80 17.38
CA LEU A 221 22.75 9.63 18.41
C LEU A 221 21.78 8.79 19.27
N LYS A 222 21.24 9.40 20.32
CA LYS A 222 20.17 8.77 21.11
C LYS A 222 18.85 8.79 20.32
N PRO A 223 17.96 7.78 20.47
CA PRO A 223 16.66 7.72 19.80
C PRO A 223 15.79 8.96 20.02
N PHE A 224 15.99 9.65 21.15
CA PHE A 224 15.33 10.90 21.50
C PHE A 224 15.48 12.01 20.44
N PHE A 225 16.66 12.16 19.83
CA PHE A 225 16.88 13.21 18.83
C PHE A 225 16.08 12.96 17.55
N PHE A 226 15.95 11.70 17.14
CA PHE A 226 15.12 11.34 16.01
C PHE A 226 13.65 11.68 16.27
N ASP A 227 13.16 11.40 17.48
CA ASP A 227 11.79 11.73 17.88
C ASP A 227 11.52 13.24 17.83
N ILE A 228 12.45 14.07 18.32
CA ILE A 228 12.35 15.54 18.20
C ILE A 228 12.32 15.97 16.73
N THR A 229 13.23 15.45 15.90
CA THR A 229 13.28 15.81 14.48
C THR A 229 11.97 15.48 13.76
N LEU A 230 11.37 14.32 14.05
CA LEU A 230 10.06 13.95 13.50
C LEU A 230 8.95 14.92 13.94
N VAL A 231 8.90 15.26 15.23
CA VAL A 231 7.89 16.21 15.75
C VAL A 231 8.05 17.58 15.08
N CYS A 232 9.27 18.09 14.96
CA CYS A 232 9.54 19.35 14.26
C CYS A 232 9.12 19.29 12.79
N ALA A 233 9.42 18.20 12.09
CA ALA A 233 9.02 18.01 10.69
C ALA A 233 7.49 17.94 10.52
N LEU A 234 6.79 17.30 11.46
CA LEU A 234 5.33 17.24 11.46
C LEU A 234 4.68 18.60 11.71
N ILE A 235 5.20 19.37 12.68
CA ILE A 235 4.73 20.74 12.95
C ILE A 235 4.97 21.62 11.72
N PHE A 236 6.15 21.53 11.12
CA PHE A 236 6.50 22.26 9.91
C PHE A 236 5.56 21.92 8.75
N ALA A 237 5.31 20.62 8.50
CA ALA A 237 4.38 20.17 7.47
C ALA A 237 2.95 20.64 7.73
N TYR A 238 2.50 20.65 8.99
CA TYR A 238 1.18 21.13 9.37
C TYR A 238 1.00 22.64 9.15
N VAL A 239 2.01 23.44 9.53
CA VAL A 239 1.99 24.91 9.42
C VAL A 239 2.08 25.35 7.96
N ILE A 240 3.03 24.81 7.20
CA ILE A 240 3.21 25.19 5.79
C ILE A 240 2.10 24.62 4.91
N GLY A 241 1.73 23.35 5.14
CA GLY A 241 0.71 22.67 4.35
C GLY A 241 0.99 22.73 2.85
N PHE A 242 -0.05 23.03 2.06
CA PHE A 242 0.02 23.04 0.60
C PHE A 242 0.76 24.25 0.02
N SER A 243 1.02 25.31 0.81
CA SER A 243 1.74 26.50 0.34
C SER A 243 3.17 26.18 -0.11
N ILE A 244 3.72 25.02 0.26
CA ILE A 244 4.99 24.51 -0.28
C ILE A 244 4.95 24.37 -1.81
N LEU A 245 3.78 24.11 -2.39
CA LEU A 245 3.59 23.93 -3.83
C LEU A 245 3.81 25.23 -4.62
N GLU A 246 3.53 26.38 -4.01
CA GLU A 246 3.73 27.70 -4.63
C GLU A 246 5.22 28.09 -4.69
N ILE A 247 6.04 27.51 -3.81
CA ILE A 247 7.45 27.87 -3.62
C ILE A 247 8.37 26.92 -4.40
N LEU A 248 7.93 25.70 -4.71
CA LEU A 248 8.75 24.71 -5.43
C LEU A 248 8.86 25.09 -6.92
N PRO A 249 10.09 25.31 -7.45
CA PRO A 249 10.27 25.57 -8.87
C PRO A 249 9.87 24.35 -9.69
N LEU A 250 8.72 24.47 -10.36
CA LEU A 250 7.98 23.40 -11.05
C LEU A 250 8.80 22.73 -12.17
N ASN A 251 9.77 23.42 -12.78
CA ASN A 251 10.37 22.96 -14.04
C ASN A 251 11.46 21.88 -13.93
N TYR A 252 12.00 21.55 -12.75
CA TYR A 252 13.25 20.78 -12.68
C TYR A 252 13.13 19.26 -12.52
N LEU A 253 11.93 18.69 -12.32
CA LEU A 253 11.80 17.28 -11.87
C LEU A 253 10.71 16.45 -12.59
N GLY A 254 10.08 16.93 -13.67
CA GLY A 254 8.90 16.26 -14.26
C GLY A 254 7.64 16.27 -13.35
N ILE A 255 7.78 16.79 -12.13
CA ILE A 255 6.72 17.11 -11.16
C ILE A 255 5.96 18.37 -11.61
N GLY A 256 6.58 19.21 -12.45
CA GLY A 256 6.04 20.50 -12.89
C GLY A 256 4.64 20.42 -13.45
N GLN A 257 4.36 19.49 -14.36
CA GLN A 257 3.04 19.36 -14.97
C GLN A 257 1.97 18.87 -13.99
N LYS A 258 2.30 17.98 -13.05
CA LYS A 258 1.37 17.52 -12.00
C LYS A 258 1.13 18.58 -10.93
N ALA A 259 2.16 19.34 -10.57
CA ALA A 259 2.04 20.41 -9.60
C ALA A 259 1.41 21.67 -10.22
N GLU A 260 1.64 21.96 -11.49
CA GLU A 260 0.97 23.01 -12.27
C GLU A 260 -0.50 22.68 -12.51
N SER A 261 -0.84 21.41 -12.82
CA SER A 261 -2.25 20.99 -12.87
C SER A 261 -2.93 21.04 -11.51
N LEU A 262 -2.22 20.72 -10.41
CA LEU A 262 -2.74 20.93 -9.06
C LEU A 262 -2.95 22.41 -8.75
N ILE A 263 -1.99 23.28 -9.07
CA ILE A 263 -2.09 24.74 -8.89
C ILE A 263 -3.21 25.31 -9.75
N HIS A 264 -3.35 24.88 -10.99
CA HIS A 264 -4.41 25.30 -11.91
C HIS A 264 -5.79 24.82 -11.44
N LEU A 265 -5.87 23.62 -10.85
CA LEU A 265 -7.08 23.16 -10.15
C LEU A 265 -7.38 24.06 -8.95
N PHE A 266 -6.37 24.43 -8.14
CA PHE A 266 -6.53 25.33 -6.99
C PHE A 266 -6.92 26.76 -7.39
N SER A 267 -6.37 27.30 -8.49
CA SER A 267 -6.70 28.64 -8.99
C SER A 267 -8.09 28.74 -9.59
N ASN A 268 -8.63 27.64 -10.12
CA ASN A 268 -9.96 27.61 -10.76
C ASN A 268 -11.11 27.30 -9.78
N GLY A 269 -10.88 27.34 -8.47
CA GLY A 269 -11.89 27.11 -7.43
C GLY A 269 -12.26 25.63 -7.19
N ILE A 270 -12.12 24.76 -8.20
CA ILE A 270 -12.37 23.30 -8.09
C ILE A 270 -11.42 22.65 -7.07
N GLY A 271 -10.16 23.10 -7.02
CA GLY A 271 -9.18 22.63 -6.06
C GLY A 271 -9.45 23.12 -4.63
N VAL A 272 -10.14 24.25 -4.46
CA VAL A 272 -10.54 24.75 -3.14
C VAL A 272 -11.58 23.81 -2.53
N GLU A 273 -12.55 23.34 -3.32
CA GLU A 273 -13.51 22.30 -2.87
C GLU A 273 -12.81 21.00 -2.46
N LEU A 274 -11.73 20.60 -3.16
CA LEU A 274 -10.93 19.41 -2.83
C LEU A 274 -10.09 19.58 -1.55
N ILE A 275 -9.55 20.78 -1.30
CA ILE A 275 -8.80 21.11 -0.07
C ILE A 275 -9.74 21.17 1.14
N ASP A 276 -10.88 21.82 0.96
CA ASP A 276 -11.86 22.09 2.01
C ASP A 276 -12.82 20.92 2.23
N LYS A 277 -12.81 19.91 1.35
CA LYS A 277 -13.61 18.68 1.48
C LYS A 277 -13.48 18.06 2.87
N TYR A 278 -12.29 18.11 3.47
CA TYR A 278 -12.05 17.61 4.82
C TYR A 278 -11.15 18.54 5.63
N PRO A 279 -11.50 18.85 6.91
CA PRO A 279 -10.63 19.58 7.80
C PRO A 279 -9.27 18.87 7.95
N LYS A 280 -8.18 19.65 7.97
CA LYS A 280 -6.79 19.13 8.00
C LYS A 280 -6.57 18.07 9.09
N ILE A 281 -7.18 18.27 10.28
CA ILE A 281 -7.02 17.38 11.43
C ILE A 281 -7.68 16.00 11.25
N PHE A 282 -8.71 15.88 10.41
CA PHE A 282 -9.40 14.62 10.16
C PHE A 282 -8.77 13.79 9.03
N ARG A 283 -7.91 14.38 8.23
CA ARG A 283 -7.28 13.70 7.09
C ARG A 283 -6.51 12.42 7.47
N PRO A 284 -5.73 12.37 8.57
CA PRO A 284 -5.11 11.12 9.03
C PRO A 284 -6.12 10.02 9.36
N VAL A 285 -7.30 10.38 9.88
CA VAL A 285 -8.38 9.42 10.19
C VAL A 285 -8.95 8.85 8.89
N ILE A 286 -9.16 9.68 7.88
CA ILE A 286 -9.62 9.26 6.54
C ILE A 286 -8.59 8.33 5.89
N THR A 287 -7.30 8.66 5.99
CA THR A 287 -6.22 7.79 5.50
C THR A 287 -6.21 6.45 6.22
N PHE A 288 -6.42 6.44 7.54
CA PHE A 288 -6.55 5.20 8.30
C PHE A 288 -7.75 4.35 7.84
N MET A 289 -8.93 4.96 7.64
CA MET A 289 -10.12 4.25 7.18
C MET A 289 -9.95 3.65 5.79
N THR A 290 -9.40 4.43 4.84
CA THR A 290 -9.10 3.96 3.47
C THR A 290 -8.03 2.88 3.42
N LEU A 291 -7.04 2.95 4.32
CA LEU A 291 -5.98 1.94 4.46
C LEU A 291 -6.50 0.59 4.99
N ILE A 292 -7.65 0.58 5.67
CA ILE A 292 -8.38 -0.65 6.01
C ILE A 292 -9.25 -1.05 4.81
N PHE A 293 -10.24 -0.21 4.49
CA PHE A 293 -11.08 -0.29 3.31
C PHE A 293 -12.04 0.92 3.31
N MET A 294 -11.98 1.79 2.30
CA MET A 294 -13.01 2.79 2.04
C MET A 294 -12.97 3.17 0.56
N THR A 295 -14.11 3.11 -0.12
CA THR A 295 -14.20 3.47 -1.54
C THR A 295 -14.36 5.00 -1.74
N PRO A 296 -14.13 5.53 -2.95
CA PRO A 296 -14.36 6.94 -3.29
C PRO A 296 -15.78 7.41 -3.00
N SER A 297 -16.80 6.57 -3.25
CA SER A 297 -18.20 6.85 -2.88
C SER A 297 -18.52 6.56 -1.41
N PHE A 298 -17.52 6.56 -0.53
CA PHE A 298 -17.71 6.45 0.92
C PHE A 298 -18.36 5.14 1.40
N VAL A 299 -18.14 4.02 0.70
CA VAL A 299 -18.50 2.71 1.26
C VAL A 299 -17.54 2.41 2.40
N LYS A 300 -18.08 2.39 3.64
CA LYS A 300 -17.30 2.26 4.87
C LYS A 300 -17.52 0.91 5.52
N VAL A 301 -16.52 0.42 6.25
CA VAL A 301 -16.63 -0.82 7.05
C VAL A 301 -16.34 -0.49 8.50
N VAL A 302 -17.35 0.04 9.20
CA VAL A 302 -17.24 0.57 10.57
C VAL A 302 -16.70 -0.49 11.54
N LEU A 303 -17.24 -1.72 11.48
CA LEU A 303 -16.77 -2.82 12.32
C LEU A 303 -15.27 -3.11 12.11
N GLY A 304 -14.83 -3.09 10.85
CA GLY A 304 -13.44 -3.29 10.48
C GLY A 304 -12.51 -2.25 11.09
N TYR A 305 -12.94 -0.98 11.11
CA TYR A 305 -12.17 0.12 11.73
C TYR A 305 -12.03 -0.07 13.23
N VAL A 306 -13.10 -0.44 13.93
CA VAL A 306 -13.09 -0.70 15.37
C VAL A 306 -12.17 -1.88 15.70
N LEU A 307 -12.27 -2.99 14.96
CA LEU A 307 -11.41 -4.17 15.17
C LEU A 307 -9.94 -3.82 15.01
N VAL A 308 -9.57 -3.14 13.93
CA VAL A 308 -8.17 -2.73 13.68
C VAL A 308 -7.70 -1.77 14.77
N PHE A 309 -8.52 -0.80 15.18
CA PHE A 309 -8.16 0.14 16.24
C PHE A 309 -7.86 -0.58 17.57
N ILE A 310 -8.73 -1.52 17.98
CA ILE A 310 -8.51 -2.32 19.19
C ILE A 310 -7.21 -3.12 19.08
N LEU A 311 -6.94 -3.74 17.93
CA LEU A 311 -5.68 -4.47 17.72
C LEU A 311 -4.47 -3.55 17.86
N LEU A 312 -4.49 -2.37 17.25
CA LEU A 312 -3.41 -1.40 17.35
C LEU A 312 -3.15 -1.02 18.81
N LEU A 313 -4.20 -0.77 19.58
CA LEU A 313 -4.10 -0.45 21.00
C LEU A 313 -3.47 -1.61 21.78
N VAL A 314 -3.96 -2.83 21.61
CA VAL A 314 -3.45 -4.03 22.29
C VAL A 314 -1.99 -4.31 21.90
N ALA A 315 -1.64 -4.15 20.62
CA ALA A 315 -0.27 -4.30 20.13
C ALA A 315 0.67 -3.26 20.74
N PHE A 316 0.25 -2.01 20.84
CA PHE A 316 1.02 -0.93 21.45
C PHE A 316 1.27 -1.19 22.95
N MET A 317 0.23 -1.57 23.69
CA MET A 317 0.35 -1.91 25.11
C MET A 317 1.33 -3.07 25.34
N LYS A 318 1.24 -4.12 24.51
CA LYS A 318 2.15 -5.27 24.63
C LYS A 318 3.59 -4.94 24.22
N ALA A 319 3.80 -4.05 23.25
CA ALA A 319 5.13 -3.56 22.89
C ALA A 319 5.80 -2.87 24.09
N PHE A 320 5.06 -2.00 24.80
CA PHE A 320 5.56 -1.27 25.96
C PHE A 320 5.95 -2.18 27.13
N LEU A 321 5.20 -3.26 27.34
CA LEU A 321 5.45 -4.22 28.42
C LEU A 321 6.59 -5.22 28.15
N THR A 322 7.20 -5.20 26.96
CA THR A 322 8.22 -6.19 26.59
C THR A 322 9.57 -5.90 27.29
N LYS A 323 9.93 -6.73 28.29
CA LYS A 323 11.13 -6.57 29.12
C LYS A 323 12.42 -7.23 28.61
N ASN A 324 12.34 -8.12 27.60
CA ASN A 324 13.50 -8.90 27.14
C ASN A 324 14.50 -8.02 26.36
N SER A 325 15.74 -7.88 26.84
CA SER A 325 16.78 -6.99 26.29
C SER A 325 17.12 -7.23 24.81
N CYS A 326 17.16 -8.48 24.34
CA CYS A 326 17.48 -8.78 22.94
C CYS A 326 16.32 -8.39 22.01
N LYS A 327 15.09 -8.80 22.37
CA LYS A 327 13.87 -8.38 21.67
C LYS A 327 13.69 -6.87 21.72
N LYS A 328 14.09 -6.23 22.83
CA LYS A 328 14.04 -4.77 23.01
C LYS A 328 14.92 -4.04 22.01
N LYS A 329 16.13 -4.53 21.71
CA LYS A 329 17.00 -3.91 20.69
C LYS A 329 16.40 -3.99 19.27
N GLN A 330 15.89 -5.17 18.88
CA GLN A 330 15.19 -5.33 17.60
C GLN A 330 13.90 -4.51 17.53
N LEU A 331 13.15 -4.41 18.63
CA LEU A 331 11.96 -3.57 18.75
C LEU A 331 12.32 -2.09 18.58
N ILE A 332 13.43 -1.61 19.14
CA ILE A 332 13.88 -0.22 18.96
C ILE A 332 14.14 0.05 17.48
N THR A 333 14.90 -0.79 16.79
CA THR A 333 15.18 -0.59 15.35
C THR A 333 13.89 -0.62 14.51
N LYS A 334 13.01 -1.60 14.73
CA LYS A 334 11.73 -1.63 13.99
C LYS A 334 10.76 -0.51 14.40
N SER A 335 10.88 0.01 15.61
CA SER A 335 10.09 1.18 16.06
C SER A 335 10.49 2.45 15.32
N VAL A 336 11.76 2.59 14.92
CA VAL A 336 12.20 3.69 14.06
C VAL A 336 11.46 3.63 12.73
N LEU A 337 11.45 2.47 12.07
CA LEU A 337 10.73 2.28 10.80
C LEU A 337 9.22 2.55 10.94
N LEU A 338 8.62 2.12 12.05
CA LEU A 338 7.21 2.39 12.34
C LEU A 338 6.94 3.89 12.50
N LYS A 339 7.80 4.61 13.24
CA LYS A 339 7.70 6.07 13.39
C LYS A 339 7.91 6.78 12.06
N SER A 340 8.87 6.34 11.25
CA SER A 340 9.11 6.85 9.89
C SER A 340 7.88 6.67 9.01
N MET A 341 7.22 5.50 9.06
CA MET A 341 5.98 5.24 8.33
C MET A 341 4.90 6.26 8.70
N PHE A 342 4.60 6.42 10.01
CA PHE A 342 3.60 7.38 10.46
C PHE A 342 3.96 8.82 10.08
N ALA A 343 5.22 9.20 10.27
CA ALA A 343 5.69 10.53 9.92
C ALA A 343 5.56 10.81 8.43
N THR A 344 6.00 9.90 7.56
CA THR A 344 5.85 10.07 6.10
C THR A 344 4.39 10.23 5.70
N THR A 345 3.51 9.37 6.19
CA THR A 345 2.07 9.46 5.89
C THR A 345 1.49 10.79 6.33
N VAL A 346 1.73 11.23 7.57
CA VAL A 346 1.17 12.48 8.09
C VAL A 346 1.78 13.71 7.39
N ILE A 347 3.08 13.72 7.12
CA ILE A 347 3.74 14.79 6.37
C ILE A 347 3.10 14.93 4.98
N PHE A 348 2.93 13.84 4.23
CA PHE A 348 2.29 13.89 2.91
C PHE A 348 0.85 14.37 2.97
N ILE A 349 0.07 13.91 3.94
CA ILE A 349 -1.33 14.32 4.11
C ILE A 349 -1.46 15.83 4.36
N PHE A 350 -0.53 16.43 5.10
CA PHE A 350 -0.54 17.86 5.37
C PHE A 350 -0.05 18.68 4.17
N LEU A 351 1.01 18.24 3.50
CA LEU A 351 1.58 18.93 2.34
C LEU A 351 0.72 18.77 1.07
N PHE A 352 0.09 17.61 0.88
CA PHE A 352 -0.67 17.24 -0.32
C PHE A 352 -2.10 16.78 0.04
N PRO A 353 -3.07 17.71 0.12
CA PRO A 353 -4.46 17.44 0.50
C PRO A 353 -5.16 16.34 -0.34
N THR A 354 -4.75 16.19 -1.60
CA THR A 354 -5.28 15.19 -2.54
C THR A 354 -4.75 13.77 -2.28
N HIS A 355 -3.70 13.62 -1.45
CA HIS A 355 -3.05 12.34 -1.15
C HIS A 355 -3.48 11.77 0.20
N THR A 356 -4.73 12.03 0.58
CA THR A 356 -5.35 11.53 1.82
C THR A 356 -5.87 10.10 1.71
N ASN A 357 -5.92 9.55 0.50
CA ASN A 357 -6.33 8.16 0.28
C ASN A 357 -5.21 7.19 0.70
N GLY A 358 -5.57 6.15 1.45
CA GLY A 358 -4.69 5.10 1.95
C GLY A 358 -3.89 4.37 0.88
N LYS A 359 -4.37 4.38 -0.38
CA LYS A 359 -3.74 3.72 -1.54
C LYS A 359 -2.25 4.00 -1.70
N TYR A 360 -1.87 5.25 -1.44
CA TYR A 360 -0.49 5.75 -1.55
C TYR A 360 0.46 5.17 -0.50
N TYR A 361 -0.06 4.58 0.58
CA TYR A 361 0.71 4.17 1.75
C TYR A 361 0.67 2.66 2.01
N ILE A 362 -0.02 1.88 1.18
CA ILE A 362 -0.19 0.42 1.40
C ILE A 362 1.13 -0.33 1.31
N PHE A 363 2.08 0.18 0.52
CA PHE A 363 3.43 -0.37 0.47
C PHE A 363 4.15 -0.36 1.82
N LEU A 364 3.66 0.43 2.80
CA LEU A 364 4.17 0.47 4.17
C LEU A 364 3.64 -0.68 5.06
N MET A 365 2.57 -1.39 4.64
CA MET A 365 1.99 -2.49 5.41
C MET A 365 2.99 -3.59 5.80
N PRO A 366 3.90 -4.04 4.91
CA PRO A 366 4.93 -5.00 5.30
C PRO A 366 5.81 -4.51 6.45
N PHE A 367 6.15 -3.21 6.50
CA PHE A 367 6.94 -2.65 7.60
C PHE A 367 6.16 -2.67 8.92
N PHE A 368 4.88 -2.33 8.87
CA PHE A 368 3.98 -2.42 10.02
C PHE A 368 3.85 -3.87 10.53
N ILE A 369 3.65 -4.84 9.64
CA ILE A 369 3.56 -6.26 10.00
C ILE A 369 4.89 -6.78 10.54
N SER A 370 6.02 -6.36 9.97
CA SER A 370 7.35 -6.71 10.47
C SER A 370 7.54 -6.29 11.92
N PHE A 371 7.02 -5.12 12.31
CA PHE A 371 6.98 -4.69 13.71
C PHE A 371 6.09 -5.62 14.56
N LEU A 372 4.88 -5.95 14.10
CA LEU A 372 3.96 -6.83 14.83
C LEU A 372 4.51 -8.25 15.02
N LEU A 373 5.26 -8.79 14.05
CA LEU A 373 5.90 -10.11 14.13
C LEU A 373 6.94 -10.23 15.26
N ASN A 374 7.42 -9.11 15.79
CA ASN A 374 8.28 -9.14 16.98
C ASN A 374 7.48 -9.34 18.28
N ILE A 375 6.17 -9.09 18.26
CA ILE A 375 5.28 -9.06 19.43
C ILE A 375 4.33 -10.27 19.42
N TYR A 376 3.87 -10.66 18.24
CA TYR A 376 2.91 -11.74 18.02
C TYR A 376 3.48 -12.80 17.08
N LYS A 377 2.95 -14.02 17.21
CA LYS A 377 3.23 -15.09 16.26
C LYS A 377 2.54 -14.77 14.93
N LYS A 378 3.16 -15.16 13.82
CA LYS A 378 2.65 -14.89 12.46
C LYS A 378 1.26 -15.46 12.21
N GLU A 379 0.92 -16.61 12.80
CA GLU A 379 -0.38 -17.25 12.66
C GLU A 379 -1.49 -16.38 13.26
N VAL A 380 -1.21 -15.69 14.37
CA VAL A 380 -2.18 -14.78 15.02
C VAL A 380 -2.42 -13.56 14.16
N ILE A 381 -1.37 -12.98 13.58
CA ILE A 381 -1.50 -11.80 12.71
C ILE A 381 -2.22 -12.18 11.41
N ALA A 382 -1.89 -13.33 10.82
CA ALA A 382 -2.58 -13.84 9.63
C ALA A 382 -4.06 -14.13 9.89
N PHE A 383 -4.39 -14.76 11.03
CA PHE A 383 -5.77 -14.98 11.44
C PHE A 383 -6.54 -13.66 11.57
N PHE A 384 -5.94 -12.66 12.21
CA PHE A 384 -6.56 -11.35 12.35
C PHE A 384 -6.74 -10.64 11.00
N SER A 385 -5.74 -10.70 10.12
CA SER A 385 -5.82 -10.18 8.75
C SER A 385 -7.00 -10.80 7.99
N MET A 386 -7.17 -12.13 8.07
CA MET A 386 -8.32 -12.84 7.50
C MET A 386 -9.65 -12.42 8.13
N LEU A 387 -9.71 -12.21 9.45
CA LEU A 387 -10.92 -11.76 10.13
C LEU A 387 -11.37 -10.37 9.65
N ILE A 388 -10.41 -9.43 9.46
CA ILE A 388 -10.72 -8.12 8.90
C ILE A 388 -11.19 -8.27 7.46
N ALA A 389 -10.51 -9.08 6.64
CA ALA A 389 -10.90 -9.32 5.25
C ALA A 389 -12.33 -9.87 5.18
N LEU A 390 -12.65 -10.91 5.96
CA LEU A 390 -14.00 -11.47 6.03
C LEU A 390 -15.03 -10.41 6.47
N THR A 391 -14.70 -9.60 7.47
CA THR A 391 -15.55 -8.49 7.93
C THR A 391 -15.85 -7.52 6.80
N VAL A 392 -14.83 -7.09 6.05
CA VAL A 392 -14.99 -6.19 4.90
C VAL A 392 -15.91 -6.82 3.85
N TYR A 393 -15.67 -8.08 3.50
CA TYR A 393 -16.42 -8.77 2.44
C TYR A 393 -17.88 -8.97 2.84
N LEU A 394 -18.14 -9.35 4.09
CA LEU A 394 -19.50 -9.50 4.62
C LEU A 394 -20.24 -8.16 4.65
N ASN A 395 -19.59 -7.06 5.07
CA ASN A 395 -20.24 -5.75 5.09
C ASN A 395 -20.60 -5.29 3.67
N ILE A 396 -19.70 -5.46 2.70
CA ILE A 396 -19.96 -5.07 1.32
C ILE A 396 -21.05 -5.94 0.69
N PHE A 397 -21.05 -7.25 0.98
CA PHE A 397 -22.11 -8.15 0.56
C PHE A 397 -23.48 -7.68 1.10
N LEU A 398 -23.55 -7.28 2.37
CA LEU A 398 -24.77 -6.75 2.97
C LEU A 398 -25.22 -5.41 2.35
N TYR A 399 -24.30 -4.57 1.87
CA TYR A 399 -24.65 -3.31 1.19
C TYR A 399 -25.26 -3.51 -0.21
N ARG A 400 -25.22 -4.74 -0.74
CA ARG A 400 -25.74 -5.11 -2.07
C ARG A 400 -27.05 -5.90 -2.01
N ILE A 401 -27.49 -6.28 -0.81
CA ILE A 401 -28.80 -6.87 -0.52
C ILE A 401 -29.73 -5.73 -0.10
#